data_AF-A0A1F3VH23-F1
#
_entry.id   AF-A0A1F3VH23-F1
#
_cell.length_a   1.000
_cell.length_b   1.000
_cell.length_c   1.000
_cell.angle_alpha   90.00
_cell.angle_beta   90.00
_cell.angle_gamma   90.00
#
_symmetry.space_group_name_H-M   'P 1'
#
loop_
_entity.id
_entity.type
_entity.pdbx_description
1 polymer ?
#
loop_
_entity_poly.entity_id
_entity_poly.type
_entity_poly.pdbx_seq_one_letter_code
_entity_poly.pdbx_strand_id
1 'polypeptide(L)'
;MSIQNYSDQELLLKTKNLIREEQKLLSVILSHLEVIERRRLYCDLGYSSLFDYCLKELRYSEQQAWRRINSMRVIKKLPELKHNVDDGTLSLSNVNLASSLFKDAKINSREKQLEIFEEIKNTTKQECEEKIFELKRDYGVL
;
A
#
# COMPACT_ATOMS: atom_id res chain seq x y z
N MET A 1 6.33 -21.11 23.05
CA MET A 1 5.80 -20.55 24.32
C MET A 1 4.40 -20.06 24.07
N SER A 2 3.47 -20.27 25.02
CA SER A 2 2.12 -19.69 24.94
C SER A 2 2.20 -18.17 25.06
N ILE A 3 1.39 -17.43 24.28
CA ILE A 3 1.26 -15.96 24.38
C ILE A 3 0.92 -15.54 25.82
N GLN A 4 0.20 -16.40 26.56
CA GLN A 4 -0.20 -16.19 27.95
C GLN A 4 0.98 -16.12 28.93
N ASN A 5 2.20 -16.51 28.53
CA ASN A 5 3.37 -16.53 29.39
C ASN A 5 4.30 -15.32 29.18
N TYR A 6 3.96 -14.40 28.27
CA TYR A 6 4.76 -13.20 28.05
C TYR A 6 4.54 -12.18 29.16
N SER A 7 5.61 -11.49 29.56
CA SER A 7 5.47 -10.23 30.30
C SER A 7 4.79 -9.17 29.42
N ASP A 8 4.17 -8.16 30.01
CA ASP A 8 3.53 -7.06 29.27
C ASP A 8 4.50 -6.40 28.27
N GLN A 9 5.74 -6.15 28.70
CA GLN A 9 6.77 -5.55 27.86
C GLN A 9 7.14 -6.46 26.67
N GLU A 10 7.28 -7.76 26.92
CA GLU A 10 7.58 -8.75 25.88
C GLU A 10 6.42 -8.86 24.88
N LEU A 11 5.17 -8.91 25.35
CA LEU A 11 3.98 -8.97 24.51
C LEU A 11 3.90 -7.74 23.59
N LEU A 12 4.09 -6.54 24.14
CA LEU A 12 4.07 -5.29 23.37
C LEU A 12 5.20 -5.24 22.33
N LEU A 13 6.41 -5.64 22.70
CA LEU A 13 7.56 -5.64 21.77
C LEU A 13 7.37 -6.68 20.65
N LYS A 14 6.98 -7.91 20.99
CA LYS A 14 6.74 -8.96 19.99
C LYS A 14 5.61 -8.60 19.05
N THR A 15 4.53 -8.02 19.55
CA THR A 15 3.40 -7.57 18.71
C THR A 15 3.85 -6.51 17.70
N LYS A 16 4.64 -5.51 18.13
CA LYS A 16 5.21 -4.50 17.22
C LYS A 16 6.10 -5.12 16.14
N ASN A 17 6.89 -6.13 16.48
CA ASN A 17 7.75 -6.82 15.51
C ASN A 17 6.92 -7.64 14.50
N LEU A 18 5.87 -8.34 14.96
CA LEU A 18 4.97 -9.08 14.07
C LEU A 18 4.28 -8.17 13.06
N ILE A 19 3.87 -6.95 13.45
CA ILE A 19 3.30 -5.98 12.52
C ILE A 19 4.32 -5.53 11.45
N ARG A 20 5.60 -5.37 11.81
CA ARG A 20 6.66 -5.06 10.83
C ARG A 20 6.88 -6.22 9.87
N GLU A 21 6.86 -7.45 10.37
CA GLU A 21 6.96 -8.65 9.53
C GLU A 21 5.75 -8.78 8.59
N GLU A 22 4.54 -8.49 9.07
CA GLU A 22 3.32 -8.43 8.26
C GLU A 22 3.44 -7.43 7.11
N GLN A 23 3.93 -6.21 7.39
CA GLN A 23 4.12 -5.17 6.37
C GLN A 23 5.15 -5.59 5.32
N LYS A 24 6.29 -6.15 5.75
CA LYS A 24 7.29 -6.69 4.85
C LYS A 24 6.73 -7.80 3.97
N LEU A 25 5.95 -8.73 4.55
CA LEU A 25 5.30 -9.80 3.80
C LEU A 25 4.30 -9.26 2.77
N LEU A 26 3.49 -8.26 3.16
CA LEU A 26 2.58 -7.58 2.23
C LEU A 26 3.33 -6.96 1.06
N SER A 27 4.46 -6.31 1.31
CA SER A 27 5.28 -5.73 0.24
C SER A 27 5.85 -6.79 -0.71
N VAL A 28 6.29 -7.94 -0.19
CA VAL A 28 6.69 -9.10 -1.02
C VAL A 28 5.52 -9.60 -1.87
N ILE A 29 4.31 -9.67 -1.30
CA ILE A 29 3.09 -10.02 -2.05
C ILE A 29 2.85 -9.03 -3.20
N LEU A 30 3.05 -7.72 -2.99
CA LEU A 30 2.92 -6.72 -4.07
C LEU A 30 3.91 -6.97 -5.20
N SER A 31 5.17 -7.29 -4.88
CA SER A 31 6.18 -7.67 -5.89
C SER A 31 5.79 -8.94 -6.65
N HIS A 32 5.19 -9.93 -5.98
CA HIS A 32 4.68 -11.13 -6.65
C HIS A 32 3.53 -10.82 -7.59
N LEU A 33 2.56 -10.01 -7.13
CA LEU A 33 1.44 -9.57 -7.97
C LEU A 33 1.92 -8.81 -9.21
N GLU A 34 3.01 -8.03 -9.09
CA GLU A 34 3.60 -7.29 -10.22
C GLU A 34 4.17 -8.24 -11.28
N VAL A 35 4.88 -9.29 -10.85
CA VAL A 35 5.41 -10.32 -11.75
C VAL A 35 4.28 -11.17 -12.35
N ILE A 36 3.26 -11.52 -11.57
CA ILE A 36 2.04 -12.22 -12.04
C ILE A 36 1.34 -11.38 -13.11
N GLU A 37 1.17 -10.07 -12.88
CA GLU A 37 0.57 -9.14 -13.83
C GLU A 37 1.37 -9.08 -15.13
N ARG A 38 2.69 -8.86 -15.01
CA ARG A 38 3.62 -8.75 -16.14
C ARG A 38 3.64 -10.00 -17.00
N ARG A 39 3.64 -11.19 -16.37
CA ARG A 39 3.65 -12.49 -17.06
C ARG A 39 2.27 -12.96 -17.48
N ARG A 40 1.20 -12.24 -17.08
CA ARG A 40 -0.20 -12.61 -17.30
C ARG A 40 -0.55 -14.02 -16.83
N LEU A 41 0.06 -14.50 -15.74
CA LEU A 41 -0.16 -15.88 -15.25
C LEU A 41 -1.62 -16.13 -14.84
N TYR A 42 -2.35 -15.07 -14.47
CA TYR A 42 -3.78 -15.15 -14.20
C TYR A 42 -4.60 -15.55 -15.45
N CYS A 43 -4.14 -15.21 -16.67
CA CYS A 43 -4.79 -15.62 -17.91
C CYS A 43 -4.65 -17.12 -18.15
N ASP A 44 -3.44 -17.67 -17.93
CA ASP A 44 -3.16 -19.10 -18.09
C ASP A 44 -3.98 -19.95 -17.11
N LEU A 45 -4.35 -19.36 -15.96
CA LEU A 45 -5.22 -19.96 -14.95
C LEU A 45 -6.72 -19.74 -15.22
N GLY A 46 -7.10 -19.08 -16.33
CA GLY A 46 -8.49 -18.87 -16.73
C GLY A 46 -9.19 -17.66 -16.13
N TYR A 47 -8.46 -16.76 -15.46
CA TYR A 47 -9.03 -15.53 -14.90
C TYR A 47 -9.05 -14.38 -15.92
N SER A 48 -10.11 -13.58 -15.88
CA SER A 48 -10.31 -12.47 -16.83
C SER A 48 -9.39 -11.27 -16.60
N SER A 49 -8.85 -11.12 -15.39
CA SER A 49 -7.93 -10.04 -15.01
C SER A 49 -7.15 -10.41 -13.75
N LEU A 50 -6.09 -9.65 -13.43
CA LEU A 50 -5.40 -9.75 -12.14
C LEU A 50 -6.36 -9.51 -10.96
N PHE A 51 -7.33 -8.62 -11.12
CA PHE A 51 -8.35 -8.34 -10.11
C PHE A 51 -9.24 -9.56 -9.89
N ASP A 52 -9.74 -10.17 -10.96
CA ASP A 52 -10.56 -11.39 -10.89
C ASP A 52 -9.80 -12.55 -10.23
N TYR A 53 -8.51 -12.72 -10.55
CA TYR A 53 -7.61 -13.64 -9.87
C TYR A 53 -7.47 -13.36 -8.37
N CYS A 54 -7.28 -12.09 -7.98
CA CYS A 54 -7.19 -11.69 -6.58
C CYS A 54 -8.47 -12.01 -5.80
N LEU A 55 -9.65 -11.85 -6.40
CA LEU A 55 -10.94 -12.16 -5.75
C LEU A 55 -11.18 -13.66 -5.65
N LYS A 56 -11.03 -14.38 -6.76
CA LYS A 56 -11.47 -15.78 -6.87
C LYS A 56 -10.43 -16.77 -6.37
N GLU A 57 -9.15 -16.59 -6.69
CA GLU A 57 -8.08 -17.49 -6.26
C GLU A 57 -7.56 -17.09 -4.87
N LEU A 58 -7.13 -15.83 -4.72
CA LEU A 58 -6.49 -15.34 -3.50
C LEU A 58 -7.49 -14.97 -2.39
N ARG A 59 -8.79 -15.03 -2.67
CA ARG A 59 -9.90 -14.77 -1.72
C ARG A 59 -9.85 -13.39 -1.06
N TYR A 60 -9.26 -12.40 -1.73
CA TYR A 60 -9.34 -11.02 -1.26
C TYR A 60 -10.76 -10.47 -1.42
N SER A 61 -11.17 -9.60 -0.49
CA SER A 61 -12.30 -8.71 -0.75
C SER A 61 -11.98 -7.74 -1.88
N GLU A 62 -13.00 -7.16 -2.50
CA GLU A 62 -12.82 -6.15 -3.56
C GLU A 62 -11.92 -4.99 -3.10
N GLN A 63 -12.14 -4.47 -1.89
CA GLN A 63 -11.33 -3.38 -1.35
C GLN A 63 -9.89 -3.82 -1.11
N GLN A 64 -9.68 -5.06 -0.64
CA GLN A 64 -8.34 -5.62 -0.44
C GLN A 64 -7.59 -5.78 -1.76
N ALA A 65 -8.24 -6.33 -2.78
CA ALA A 65 -7.67 -6.53 -4.11
C ALA A 65 -7.34 -5.19 -4.78
N TRP A 66 -8.28 -4.23 -4.76
CA TRP A 66 -8.07 -2.92 -5.35
C TRP A 66 -6.90 -2.18 -4.70
N ARG A 67 -6.83 -2.13 -3.36
CA ARG A 67 -5.74 -1.44 -2.64
C ARG A 67 -4.37 -2.05 -2.96
N ARG A 68 -4.28 -3.38 -3.04
CA ARG A 68 -3.02 -4.08 -3.36
C ARG A 68 -2.60 -3.80 -4.80
N ILE A 69 -3.51 -3.95 -5.76
CA ILE A 69 -3.22 -3.71 -7.18
C ILE A 69 -2.85 -2.25 -7.43
N ASN A 70 -3.57 -1.30 -6.82
CA ASN A 70 -3.24 0.11 -6.97
C ASN A 70 -1.89 0.45 -6.34
N SER A 71 -1.62 0.00 -5.11
CA SER A 71 -0.32 0.23 -4.44
C SER A 71 0.84 -0.38 -5.23
N MET A 72 0.69 -1.61 -5.71
CA MET A 72 1.66 -2.27 -6.60
C MET A 72 1.95 -1.41 -7.83
N ARG A 73 0.92 -0.89 -8.51
CA ARG A 73 1.09 -0.03 -9.70
C ARG A 73 1.74 1.31 -9.38
N VAL A 74 1.47 1.89 -8.21
CA VAL A 74 2.14 3.12 -7.74
C VAL A 74 3.63 2.84 -7.48
N ILE A 75 3.96 1.79 -6.74
CA ILE A 75 5.35 1.40 -6.44
C ILE A 75 6.11 1.05 -7.73
N LYS A 76 5.45 0.39 -8.70
CA LYS A 76 6.05 0.13 -10.02
C LYS A 76 6.43 1.41 -10.76
N LYS A 77 5.64 2.49 -10.63
CA LYS A 77 5.93 3.80 -11.23
C LYS A 77 6.99 4.57 -10.42
N LEU A 78 6.97 4.43 -9.10
CA LEU A 78 7.81 5.13 -8.13
C LEU A 78 8.56 4.10 -7.26
N PRO A 79 9.57 3.39 -7.80
CA PRO A 79 10.34 2.37 -7.10
C PRO A 79 11.01 2.87 -5.80
N GLU A 80 11.25 4.17 -5.67
CA GLU A 80 11.77 4.83 -4.46
C GLU A 80 10.90 4.55 -3.22
N LEU A 81 9.60 4.34 -3.42
CA LEU A 81 8.65 4.07 -2.34
C LEU A 81 8.77 2.65 -1.79
N LYS A 82 9.48 1.74 -2.47
CA LYS A 82 9.55 0.32 -2.09
C LYS A 82 10.12 0.16 -0.68
N HIS A 83 11.19 0.89 -0.35
CA HIS A 83 11.79 0.85 0.99
C HIS A 83 10.79 1.31 2.04
N ASN A 84 10.04 2.39 1.76
CA ASN A 84 9.08 2.94 2.71
C ASN A 84 7.87 2.03 2.97
N VAL A 85 7.48 1.24 1.98
CA VAL A 85 6.46 0.21 2.15
C VAL A 85 7.02 -1.03 2.87
N ASP A 86 8.29 -1.37 2.64
CA ASP A 86 8.99 -2.48 3.30
C ASP A 86 9.21 -2.26 4.80
N ASP A 87 9.58 -1.03 5.19
CA ASP A 87 9.88 -0.67 6.57
C ASP A 87 8.67 -0.17 7.37
N GLY A 88 7.52 -0.01 6.70
CA GLY A 88 6.27 0.42 7.32
C GLY A 88 6.06 1.93 7.44
N THR A 89 7.03 2.74 7.00
CA THR A 89 6.93 4.20 7.05
C THR A 89 5.85 4.75 6.10
N LEU A 90 5.45 3.98 5.08
CA LEU A 90 4.27 4.21 4.25
C LEU A 90 3.32 3.01 4.26
N SER A 91 2.11 3.22 4.77
CA SER A 91 1.04 2.21 4.69
C SER A 91 0.42 2.16 3.29
N LEU A 92 -0.17 1.01 2.91
CA LEU A 92 -0.95 0.91 1.67
C LEU A 92 -2.11 1.92 1.64
N SER A 93 -2.71 2.24 2.80
CA SER A 93 -3.77 3.26 2.87
C SER A 93 -3.25 4.62 2.43
N ASN A 94 -2.07 5.04 2.93
CA ASN A 94 -1.44 6.31 2.57
C ASN A 94 -1.12 6.34 1.07
N VAL A 95 -0.58 5.23 0.53
CA VAL A 95 -0.30 5.09 -0.92
C VAL A 95 -1.58 5.27 -1.76
N ASN A 96 -2.69 4.68 -1.34
CA ASN A 96 -3.96 4.80 -2.06
C ASN A 96 -4.57 6.21 -1.96
N LEU A 97 -4.48 6.87 -0.80
CA LEU A 97 -4.97 8.24 -0.62
C LEU A 97 -4.19 9.24 -1.49
N ALA A 98 -2.85 9.16 -1.48
CA ALA A 98 -2.01 9.97 -2.35
C ALA A 98 -2.27 9.70 -3.83
N SER A 99 -2.42 8.42 -4.21
CA SER A 99 -2.78 8.04 -5.57
C SER A 99 -4.13 8.62 -6.03
N SER A 100 -5.10 8.78 -5.13
CA SER A 100 -6.37 9.45 -5.44
C SER A 100 -6.15 10.94 -5.70
N LEU A 101 -5.41 11.62 -4.81
CA LEU A 101 -5.05 13.03 -4.99
C LEU A 101 -4.36 13.26 -6.34
N PHE A 102 -3.38 12.42 -6.71
CA PHE A 102 -2.67 12.61 -7.98
C PHE A 102 -3.59 12.50 -9.20
N LYS A 103 -4.59 11.62 -9.13
CA LYS A 103 -5.59 11.47 -10.19
C LYS A 103 -6.50 12.71 -10.24
N ASP A 104 -7.01 13.13 -9.10
CA ASP A 104 -7.98 14.24 -9.00
C ASP A 104 -7.32 15.57 -9.42
N ALA A 105 -6.15 15.87 -8.86
CA ALA A 105 -5.36 17.07 -9.14
C ALA A 105 -4.47 16.99 -10.39
N LYS A 106 -4.55 15.88 -11.15
CA LYS A 106 -3.74 15.63 -12.37
C LYS A 106 -2.23 15.83 -12.15
N ILE A 107 -1.73 15.46 -10.97
CA ILE A 107 -0.32 15.55 -10.61
C ILE A 107 0.43 14.40 -11.28
N ASN A 108 1.09 14.70 -12.40
CA ASN A 108 1.87 13.71 -13.17
C ASN A 108 3.39 13.84 -12.97
N SER A 109 3.86 14.92 -12.33
CA SER A 109 5.29 15.11 -12.05
C SER A 109 5.77 14.09 -11.02
N ARG A 110 6.79 13.30 -11.38
CA ARG A 110 7.44 12.34 -10.47
C ARG A 110 7.95 13.03 -9.22
N GLU A 111 8.63 14.16 -9.39
CA GLU A 111 9.19 14.95 -8.29
C GLU A 111 8.10 15.39 -7.31
N LYS A 112 7.00 15.97 -7.81
CA LYS A 112 5.88 16.40 -6.96
C LYS A 112 5.19 15.23 -6.26
N GLN A 113 5.07 14.09 -6.92
CA GLN A 113 4.51 12.88 -6.28
C GLN A 113 5.40 12.39 -5.14
N LEU A 114 6.72 12.38 -5.33
CA LEU A 114 7.67 11.98 -4.30
C LEU A 114 7.67 12.96 -3.11
N GLU A 115 7.62 14.28 -3.36
CA GLU A 115 7.47 15.29 -2.28
C GLU A 115 6.24 15.01 -1.41
N ILE A 116 5.07 14.80 -2.03
CA ILE A 116 3.84 14.50 -1.30
C ILE A 116 3.98 13.20 -0.51
N PHE A 117 4.69 12.21 -1.05
CA PHE A 117 4.96 10.98 -0.30
C PHE A 117 5.85 11.20 0.91
N GLU A 118 6.88 12.04 0.82
CA GLU A 118 7.70 12.42 1.99
C GLU A 118 6.84 13.08 3.07
N GLU A 119 5.92 13.96 2.69
CA GLU A 119 5.06 14.68 3.64
C GLU A 119 4.11 13.77 4.42
N ILE A 120 3.68 12.64 3.84
CA ILE A 120 2.75 11.68 4.48
C ILE A 120 3.44 10.45 5.07
N LYS A 121 4.78 10.40 5.08
CA LYS A 121 5.53 9.34 5.78
C LYS A 121 5.28 9.38 7.28
N ASN A 122 5.27 8.21 7.90
CA ASN A 122 5.10 8.01 9.35
C ASN A 122 3.82 8.63 9.93
N THR A 123 2.84 8.93 9.09
CA THR A 123 1.54 9.43 9.51
C THR A 123 0.58 8.27 9.77
N THR A 124 -0.29 8.45 10.76
CA THR A 124 -1.49 7.64 10.90
C THR A 124 -2.40 7.83 9.69
N LYS A 125 -3.37 6.93 9.51
CA LYS A 125 -4.37 7.07 8.45
C LYS A 125 -5.13 8.40 8.55
N GLN A 126 -5.48 8.81 9.77
CA GLN A 126 -6.23 10.04 9.99
C GLN A 126 -5.41 11.29 9.61
N GLU A 127 -4.18 11.39 10.09
CA GLU A 127 -3.28 12.50 9.74
C GLU A 127 -3.01 12.53 8.22
N CYS A 128 -2.88 11.37 7.58
CA CYS A 128 -2.76 11.30 6.12
C CYS A 128 -4.03 11.81 5.41
N GLU A 129 -5.22 11.47 5.91
CA GLU A 129 -6.50 11.96 5.34
C GLU A 129 -6.62 13.47 5.48
N GLU A 130 -6.25 14.04 6.65
CA GLU A 130 -6.23 15.48 6.90
C GLU A 130 -5.28 16.21 5.94
N LYS A 131 -4.03 15.74 5.81
CA LYS A 131 -3.06 16.32 4.86
C LYS A 131 -3.52 16.24 3.41
N ILE A 132 -4.08 15.09 3.00
CA ILE A 132 -4.58 14.91 1.63
C ILE A 132 -5.77 15.84 1.38
N PHE A 133 -6.63 16.06 2.38
CA PHE A 133 -7.74 17.01 2.28
C PHE A 133 -7.24 18.45 2.08
N GLU A 134 -6.23 18.88 2.84
CA GLU A 134 -5.59 20.19 2.68
C GLU A 134 -4.99 20.35 1.28
N LEU A 135 -4.22 19.37 0.82
CA LEU A 135 -3.66 19.37 -0.53
C LEU A 135 -4.76 19.44 -1.61
N LYS A 136 -5.86 18.68 -1.46
CA LYS A 136 -6.99 18.75 -2.41
C LYS A 136 -7.57 20.16 -2.49
N ARG A 137 -7.69 20.86 -1.37
CA ARG A 137 -8.16 22.25 -1.32
C ARG A 137 -7.17 23.18 -2.05
N ASP A 138 -5.88 23.02 -1.84
CA ASP A 138 -4.84 23.84 -2.49
C ASP A 138 -4.82 23.65 -4.02
N TYR A 139 -5.06 22.42 -4.48
CA TYR A 139 -5.18 22.10 -5.91
C TYR A 139 -6.57 22.39 -6.50
N GLY A 140 -7.55 22.84 -5.69
CA GLY A 140 -8.90 23.17 -6.16
C GLY A 140 -9.71 21.95 -6.63
N VAL A 141 -9.48 20.77 -6.03
CA VAL A 141 -10.11 19.49 -6.40
C VAL A 141 -10.92 18.86 -5.26
N LEU A 142 -11.41 19.71 -4.36
CA LEU A 142 -12.27 19.34 -3.24
C LEU A 142 -13.72 19.18 -3.68
#